data_AF-A0A6I4XPM2-F1
#
_entry.id   AF-A0A6I4XPM2-F1
#
_cell.length_a   1.000
_cell.length_b   1.000
_cell.length_c   1.000
_cell.angle_alpha   90.00
_cell.angle_beta   90.00
_cell.angle_gamma   90.00
#
_symmetry.space_group_name_H-M   'P 1'
#
loop_
_entity.id
_entity.type
_entity.pdbx_description
1 polymer ?
#
loop_
_entity_poly.entity_id
_entity_poly.type
_entity_poly.pdbx_seq_one_letter_code
_entity_poly.pdbx_strand_id
1 'polypeptide(L)'
;MLDKLTVWIENHLAGPMAKIANQRHLRAVRDGIIATLPLIIVGSFFLIIAFPPLPESWGITQFLTSNAATILLPYRMTMYIMALYATFGIGASLAKSYNLDQ
;
A
#
# COMPACT_ATOMS: atom_id res chain seq x y z
N MET A 1 17.17 -17.20 25.07
CA MET A 1 16.10 -16.20 25.39
C MET A 1 15.13 -16.05 24.23
N LEU A 2 15.62 -15.90 22.99
CA LEU A 2 14.80 -15.86 21.78
C LEU A 2 13.95 -17.13 21.60
N ASP A 3 14.50 -18.32 21.85
CA ASP A 3 13.75 -19.58 21.66
C ASP A 3 12.53 -19.71 22.58
N LYS A 4 12.65 -19.23 23.83
CA LYS A 4 11.51 -19.20 24.77
C LYS A 4 10.42 -18.24 24.33
N LEU A 5 10.79 -17.11 23.72
CA LEU A 5 9.85 -16.14 23.16
C LEU A 5 9.15 -16.70 21.93
N THR A 6 9.88 -17.35 21.01
CA THR A 6 9.33 -18.00 19.81
C THR A 6 8.33 -19.09 20.19
N VAL A 7 8.70 -19.98 21.11
CA VAL A 7 7.81 -21.05 21.60
C VAL A 7 6.58 -20.47 22.29
N TRP A 8 6.71 -19.34 22.99
CA TRP A 8 5.56 -18.66 23.59
C TRP A 8 4.61 -18.08 22.53
N ILE A 9 5.17 -17.43 21.49
CA ILE A 9 4.39 -16.89 20.36
C ILE A 9 3.68 -18.01 19.61
N GLU A 10 4.35 -19.11 19.30
CA GLU A 10 3.75 -20.25 18.61
C GLU A 10 2.58 -20.86 19.40
N ASN A 11 2.77 -21.05 20.71
CA ASN A 11 1.76 -21.69 21.55
C ASN A 11 0.57 -20.79 21.89
N HIS A 12 0.77 -19.47 22.04
CA HIS A 12 -0.28 -18.55 22.49
C HIS A 12 -0.79 -17.57 21.43
N LEU A 13 0.06 -17.10 20.51
CA LEU A 13 -0.29 -16.05 19.54
C LEU A 13 -0.61 -16.61 18.15
N ALA A 14 0.04 -17.68 17.70
CA ALA A 14 -0.14 -18.18 16.33
C ALA A 14 -1.59 -18.58 16.03
N GLY A 15 -2.26 -19.28 16.95
CA GLY A 15 -3.66 -19.69 16.80
C GLY A 15 -4.64 -18.51 16.69
N PRO A 16 -4.69 -17.58 17.67
CA PRO A 16 -5.54 -16.39 17.61
C PRO A 16 -5.26 -15.51 16.38
N MET A 17 -3.98 -15.30 16.04
CA MET A 17 -3.58 -14.49 14.88
C MET A 17 -4.03 -15.12 13.57
N ALA A 18 -3.95 -16.45 13.44
CA ALA A 18 -4.47 -17.15 12.28
C ALA A 18 -6.00 -17.02 12.15
N LYS A 19 -6.75 -17.03 13.26
CA LYS A 19 -8.20 -16.79 13.22
C LYS A 19 -8.53 -15.38 12.76
N ILE A 20 -7.81 -14.38 13.25
CA ILE A 20 -7.98 -12.97 12.85
C ILE A 20 -7.65 -12.79 11.36
N ALA A 21 -6.51 -13.33 10.91
CA ALA A 21 -6.08 -13.25 9.52
C ALA A 21 -7.05 -13.96 8.54
N ASN A 22 -7.76 -14.98 9.02
CA ASN A 22 -8.74 -15.72 8.22
C ASN A 22 -10.15 -15.11 8.25
N GLN A 23 -10.39 -14.05 9.01
CA GLN A 23 -11.67 -13.36 9.05
C GLN A 23 -11.94 -12.69 7.70
N ARG A 24 -13.10 -12.96 7.09
CA ARG A 24 -13.41 -12.57 5.71
C ARG A 24 -13.33 -11.07 5.40
N HIS A 25 -13.68 -10.20 6.35
CA HIS A 25 -13.61 -8.74 6.19
C HIS A 25 -12.16 -8.25 6.25
N LEU A 26 -11.37 -8.75 7.21
CA LEU A 26 -9.92 -8.46 7.29
C LEU A 26 -9.19 -8.95 6.04
N ARG A 27 -9.56 -10.14 5.55
CA ARG A 27 -9.05 -10.69 4.30
C ARG A 27 -9.45 -9.83 3.10
N ALA A 28 -10.71 -9.41 3.01
CA ALA A 28 -11.19 -8.53 1.95
C ALA A 28 -10.48 -7.16 1.95
N VAL A 29 -10.23 -6.58 3.13
CA VAL A 29 -9.45 -5.35 3.28
C VAL A 29 -8.02 -5.55 2.77
N ARG A 30 -7.34 -6.60 3.21
CA ARG A 30 -5.98 -6.93 2.76
C ARG A 30 -5.93 -7.10 1.24
N ASP A 31 -6.83 -7.90 0.69
CA ASP A 31 -6.84 -8.23 -0.73
C ASP A 31 -7.25 -7.01 -1.58
N GLY A 32 -8.15 -6.15 -1.08
CA GLY A 32 -8.51 -4.88 -1.72
C GLY A 32 -7.39 -3.83 -1.68
N ILE A 33 -6.61 -3.77 -0.59
CA ILE A 33 -5.41 -2.92 -0.52
C ILE A 33 -4.35 -3.40 -1.51
N ILE A 34 -4.18 -4.71 -1.69
CA ILE A 34 -3.23 -5.26 -2.68
C ILE A 34 -3.53 -4.74 -4.09
N ALA A 35 -4.80 -4.54 -4.44
CA ALA A 35 -5.17 -3.96 -5.74
C ALA A 35 -4.61 -2.53 -5.92
N THR A 36 -4.40 -1.77 -4.84
CA THR A 36 -3.89 -0.38 -4.90
C THR A 36 -2.37 -0.29 -5.07
N LEU A 37 -1.64 -1.38 -4.85
CA LEU A 37 -0.17 -1.39 -4.91
C LEU A 37 0.41 -0.91 -6.24
N PRO A 38 -0.13 -1.26 -7.43
CA PRO A 38 0.37 -0.75 -8.70
C PRO A 38 0.27 0.78 -8.80
N LEU A 39 -0.83 1.38 -8.33
CA LEU A 39 -1.01 2.83 -8.31
C LEU A 39 -0.01 3.51 -7.38
N ILE A 40 0.25 2.91 -6.21
CA ILE A 40 1.25 3.39 -5.25
C ILE A 40 2.65 3.33 -5.87
N ILE A 41 3.01 2.21 -6.50
CA ILE A 41 4.31 2.03 -7.16
C ILE A 41 4.50 3.12 -8.22
N VAL A 42 3.52 3.30 -9.12
CA VAL A 42 3.56 4.32 -10.17
C VAL A 42 3.68 5.73 -9.58
N GLY A 43 2.88 6.07 -8.57
CA GLY A 43 2.96 7.37 -7.90
C GLY A 43 4.31 7.61 -7.24
N SER A 44 4.89 6.58 -6.63
CA SER A 44 6.18 6.67 -5.93
C SER A 44 7.34 6.95 -6.88
N PHE A 45 7.29 6.47 -8.13
CA PHE A 45 8.28 6.83 -9.15
C PHE A 45 8.32 8.35 -9.40
N PHE A 46 7.17 9.01 -9.55
CA PHE A 46 7.12 10.45 -9.72
C PHE A 46 7.63 11.22 -8.51
N LEU A 47 7.42 10.67 -7.30
CA LEU A 47 7.93 11.25 -6.07
C LEU A 47 9.46 11.21 -6.03
N ILE A 48 10.07 10.06 -6.39
CA ILE A 48 11.53 9.92 -6.47
C ILE A 48 12.12 10.85 -7.53
N ILE A 49 11.43 11.07 -8.65
CA ILE A 49 11.89 12.00 -9.70
C ILE A 49 11.80 13.45 -9.23
N ALA A 50 10.75 13.82 -8.49
CA ALA A 50 10.61 15.17 -7.95
C ALA A 50 11.61 15.47 -6.83
N PHE A 51 11.97 14.45 -6.04
CA PHE A 51 12.91 14.53 -4.93
C PHE A 51 13.97 13.42 -5.03
N PRO A 52 14.92 13.53 -5.98
CA PRO A 52 15.94 12.52 -6.13
C PRO A 52 16.89 12.54 -4.92
N PRO A 53 17.38 11.38 -4.44
CA PRO A 53 18.36 11.31 -3.36
C PRO A 53 19.78 11.65 -3.87
N LEU A 54 19.92 12.84 -4.47
CA LEU A 54 21.14 13.37 -5.07
C LEU A 54 21.56 14.66 -4.34
N PRO A 55 22.84 15.06 -4.43
CA PRO A 55 23.29 16.32 -3.86
C PRO A 55 22.51 17.52 -4.42
N GLU A 56 22.12 18.45 -3.55
CA GLU A 56 21.42 19.69 -3.93
C GLU A 56 22.26 20.62 -4.81
N SER A 57 23.58 20.44 -4.81
CA SER A 57 24.52 21.21 -5.63
C SER A 57 24.44 20.87 -7.13
N TRP A 58 23.79 19.75 -7.50
CA TRP A 58 23.65 19.38 -8.90
C TRP A 58 22.52 20.18 -9.57
N GLY A 59 22.80 20.79 -10.72
CA GLY A 59 21.81 21.58 -11.47
C GLY A 59 20.57 20.78 -11.88
N ILE A 60 20.71 19.46 -12.04
CA ILE A 60 19.60 18.53 -12.31
C ILE A 60 18.65 18.47 -11.10
N THR A 61 19.19 18.38 -9.87
CA THR A 61 18.40 18.36 -8.63
C THR A 61 17.64 19.68 -8.46
N GLN A 62 18.27 20.81 -8.74
CA GLN A 62 17.63 22.14 -8.67
C GLN A 62 16.53 22.31 -9.73
N PHE A 63 16.76 21.82 -10.94
CA PHE A 63 15.76 21.81 -12.01
C PHE A 63 14.54 20.93 -11.66
N LEU A 64 14.77 19.73 -11.14
CA LEU A 64 13.70 18.81 -10.75
C LEU A 64 12.89 19.36 -9.57
N THR A 65 13.56 19.91 -8.56
CA THR A 65 12.91 20.48 -7.37
C THR A 65 12.10 21.73 -7.73
N SER A 66 12.60 22.59 -8.61
CA SER A 66 11.85 23.78 -9.07
C SER A 66 10.60 23.43 -9.90
N ASN A 67 10.62 22.30 -10.60
CA ASN A 67 9.49 21.79 -11.38
C ASN A 67 8.66 20.71 -10.63
N ALA A 68 8.93 20.49 -9.34
CA ALA A 68 8.34 19.40 -8.57
C ALA A 68 6.80 19.45 -8.56
N ALA A 69 6.19 20.64 -8.58
CA ALA A 69 4.74 20.79 -8.61
C ALA A 69 4.10 20.11 -9.84
N THR A 70 4.74 20.25 -11.01
CA THR A 70 4.27 19.64 -12.27
C THR A 70 4.57 18.14 -12.29
N ILE A 71 5.76 17.74 -11.82
CA ILE A 71 6.19 16.33 -11.78
C ILE A 71 5.31 15.51 -10.82
N LEU A 72 4.86 16.10 -9.70
CA LEU A 72 4.01 15.43 -8.71
C LEU A 72 2.53 15.40 -9.09
N LEU A 73 2.11 15.98 -10.22
CA LEU A 73 0.69 15.97 -10.63
C LEU A 73 0.13 14.54 -10.69
N PRO A 74 0.77 13.56 -11.35
CA PRO A 74 0.28 12.19 -11.39
C PRO A 74 0.19 11.54 -10.00
N TYR A 75 1.19 11.78 -9.14
CA TYR A 75 1.19 11.31 -7.75
C TYR A 75 -0.01 11.85 -6.97
N ARG A 76 -0.28 13.17 -7.07
CA ARG A 76 -1.43 13.77 -6.38
C ARG A 76 -2.75 13.19 -6.87
N MET A 77 -2.88 13.00 -8.19
CA MET A 77 -4.08 12.41 -8.77
C MET A 77 -4.30 10.97 -8.29
N THR A 78 -3.27 10.12 -8.28
CA THR A 78 -3.41 8.72 -7.83
C THR A 78 -3.72 8.61 -6.34
N MET A 79 -3.13 9.48 -5.50
CA MET A 79 -3.40 9.50 -4.06
C MET A 79 -4.82 9.98 -3.75
N TYR A 80 -5.35 10.96 -4.47
CA TYR A 80 -6.71 11.48 -4.20
C TYR A 80 -7.81 10.50 -4.59
N ILE A 81 -7.61 9.68 -5.63
CA ILE A 81 -8.57 8.63 -6.03
C ILE A 81 -8.36 7.30 -5.29
N MET A 82 -7.35 7.21 -4.43
CA MET A 82 -6.94 5.96 -3.79
C MET A 82 -8.06 5.35 -2.93
N ALA A 83 -8.76 6.18 -2.16
CA ALA A 83 -9.87 5.71 -1.33
C ALA A 83 -10.97 5.08 -2.18
N LEU A 84 -11.33 5.72 -3.30
CA LEU A 84 -12.35 5.20 -4.22
C LEU A 84 -11.91 3.85 -4.79
N TYR A 85 -10.71 3.77 -5.35
CA TYR A 85 -10.20 2.53 -5.92
C TYR A 85 -10.07 1.40 -4.87
N ALA A 86 -9.59 1.73 -3.67
CA ALA A 86 -9.53 0.78 -2.56
C ALA A 86 -10.92 0.27 -2.17
N THR A 87 -11.93 1.15 -2.07
CA THR A 87 -13.30 0.72 -1.74
C THR A 87 -13.89 -0.23 -2.78
N PHE A 88 -13.62 -0.03 -4.07
CA PHE A 88 -14.00 -0.98 -5.12
C PHE A 88 -13.30 -2.33 -4.96
N GLY A 89 -11.97 -2.34 -4.75
CA GLY A 89 -11.21 -3.58 -4.56
C GLY A 89 -11.64 -4.37 -3.31
N ILE A 90 -11.92 -3.67 -2.20
CA ILE A 90 -12.42 -4.29 -0.96
C ILE A 90 -13.83 -4.84 -1.18
N GLY A 91 -14.70 -4.09 -1.85
CA GLY A 91 -16.07 -4.50 -2.16
C GLY A 91 -16.11 -5.78 -3.02
N ALA A 92 -15.36 -5.81 -4.12
CA ALA A 92 -15.26 -6.97 -5.00
C ALA A 92 -14.68 -8.21 -4.26
N SER A 93 -13.63 -8.01 -3.45
CA SER A 93 -13.06 -9.09 -2.65
C SER A 93 -14.03 -9.63 -1.59
N LEU A 94 -14.81 -8.74 -0.97
CA LEU A 94 -15.85 -9.13 -0.02
C LEU A 94 -16.99 -9.88 -0.73
N ALA A 95 -17.49 -9.38 -1.86
CA ALA A 95 -18.52 -10.04 -2.67
C ALA A 95 -18.09 -11.45 -3.08
N LYS A 96 -16.84 -11.62 -3.52
CA LYS A 96 -16.24 -12.92 -3.79
C LYS A 96 -16.27 -13.85 -2.58
N SER A 97 -15.97 -13.34 -1.38
CA SER A 97 -16.03 -14.13 -0.14
C SER A 97 -17.45 -14.60 0.21
N TYR A 98 -18.48 -13.92 -0.31
CA TYR A 98 -19.89 -14.28 -0.17
C TYR A 98 -20.43 -15.09 -1.36
N ASN A 99 -19.61 -15.40 -2.38
CA ASN A 99 -20.02 -16.00 -3.65
C ASN A 99 -21.10 -15.17 -4.39
N LEU A 100 -20.99 -13.85 -4.31
CA LEU A 100 -21.81 -12.90 -5.07
C LEU A 100 -21.04 -12.45 -6.32
N ASP A 101 -21.75 -11.82 -7.25
CA ASP A 101 -21.14 -11.21 -8.44
C ASP A 101 -20.17 -10.08 -8.04
N GLN A 102 -19.06 -9.95 -8.79
CA GLN A 102 -17.91 -9.10 -8.45
C GLN A 102 -17.90 -7.78 -9.23
#